data_AF-A0A3L7MRJ3-F1
#
_entry.id   AF-A0A3L7MRJ3-F1
#
_cell.length_a   1.000
_cell.length_b   1.000
_cell.length_c   1.000
_cell.angle_alpha   90.00
_cell.angle_beta   90.00
_cell.angle_gamma   90.00
#
_symmetry.space_group_name_H-M   'P 1'
#
loop_
_entity.id
_entity.type
_entity.pdbx_description
1 polymer ?
#
loop_
_entity_poly.entity_id
_entity_poly.type
_entity_poly.pdbx_seq_one_letter_code
_entity_poly.pdbx_strand_id
1 'polypeptide(L)'
;MNKLPTPEITQMMSSYLQAGGTPAVAAQAAGISEQTFNHWVAKGKTTRAPKALKAFYQAVEQAHAQARLRAEIAAFNDKPLEWLKSGPCKGEVEWGKRASGKKPVIDPLPQLHTQKFLQLLLKVLQAYPEARKALADAMHQTKA
;
A
#
# COMPACT_ATOMS: atom_id res chain seq x y z
N MET A 1 0.62 38.74 0.73
CA MET A 1 -0.75 38.63 0.22
C MET A 1 -0.91 37.26 -0.45
N ASN A 2 -1.70 36.35 0.13
CA ASN A 2 -1.98 35.07 -0.52
C ASN A 2 -2.96 35.30 -1.67
N LYS A 3 -2.45 35.48 -2.88
CA LYS A 3 -3.27 35.49 -4.10
C LYS A 3 -4.01 34.15 -4.21
N LEU A 4 -5.21 34.16 -4.76
CA LEU A 4 -5.93 32.96 -5.17
C LEU A 4 -5.44 32.51 -6.56
N PRO A 5 -5.53 31.22 -6.89
CA PRO A 5 -5.22 30.75 -8.24
C PRO A 5 -6.19 31.38 -9.24
N THR A 6 -5.64 31.95 -10.31
CA THR A 6 -6.43 32.40 -11.45
C THR A 6 -6.66 31.24 -12.43
N PRO A 7 -7.67 31.33 -13.31
CA PRO A 7 -7.90 30.31 -14.34
C PRO A 7 -6.68 30.08 -15.24
N GLU A 8 -5.95 31.14 -15.59
CA GLU A 8 -4.77 31.09 -16.47
C GLU A 8 -3.63 30.30 -15.80
N ILE A 9 -3.37 30.59 -14.53
CA ILE A 9 -2.39 29.85 -13.72
C ILE A 9 -2.79 28.38 -13.62
N THR A 10 -4.07 28.10 -13.42
CA THR A 10 -4.58 26.72 -13.33
C THR A 10 -4.31 25.97 -14.63
N GLN A 11 -4.61 26.60 -15.77
CA GLN A 11 -4.41 26.00 -17.09
C GLN A 11 -2.92 25.79 -17.42
N MET A 12 -2.06 26.76 -17.11
CA MET A 12 -0.60 26.60 -17.24
C MET A 12 -0.09 25.43 -16.39
N MET A 13 -0.47 25.37 -15.12
CA MET A 13 -0.08 24.28 -14.22
C MET A 13 -0.51 22.91 -14.76
N SER A 14 -1.77 22.78 -15.16
CA SER A 14 -2.28 21.53 -15.74
C SER A 14 -1.50 21.13 -16.99
N SER A 15 -1.15 22.08 -17.87
CA SER A 15 -0.38 21.79 -19.09
C SER A 15 1.03 21.26 -18.79
N TYR A 16 1.73 21.86 -17.82
CA TYR A 16 3.07 21.43 -17.45
C TYR A 16 3.08 20.06 -16.77
N LEU A 17 2.08 19.79 -15.92
CA LEU A 17 1.90 18.49 -15.29
C LEU A 17 1.59 17.40 -16.32
N GLN A 18 0.68 17.66 -17.26
CA GLN A 18 0.36 16.74 -18.36
C GLN A 18 1.57 16.42 -19.26
N ALA A 19 2.50 17.37 -19.40
CA ALA A 19 3.76 17.15 -20.11
C ALA A 19 4.75 16.24 -19.34
N GLY A 20 4.43 15.86 -18.09
CA GLY A 20 5.29 15.06 -17.23
C GLY A 20 6.16 15.88 -16.27
N GLY A 21 5.90 17.19 -16.14
CA GLY A 21 6.59 18.05 -15.19
C GLY A 21 6.28 17.65 -13.74
N THR A 22 7.27 17.83 -12.86
CA THR A 22 7.04 17.65 -11.42
C THR A 22 6.25 18.84 -10.86
N PRO A 23 5.43 18.65 -9.81
CA PRO A 23 4.60 19.74 -9.27
C PRO A 23 5.40 20.99 -8.85
N ALA A 24 6.56 20.82 -8.25
CA ALA A 24 7.42 21.94 -7.83
C ALA A 24 7.98 22.71 -9.03
N VAL A 25 8.46 22.01 -10.07
CA VAL A 25 9.00 22.64 -11.29
C VAL A 25 7.89 23.29 -12.09
N ALA A 26 6.73 22.65 -12.21
CA ALA A 26 5.54 23.21 -12.88
C ALA A 26 5.08 24.51 -12.19
N ALA A 27 5.07 24.53 -10.85
CA ALA A 27 4.72 25.72 -10.07
C ALA A 27 5.68 26.90 -10.35
N GLN A 28 6.98 26.62 -10.33
CA GLN A 28 8.00 27.64 -10.63
C GLN A 28 7.89 28.14 -12.07
N ALA A 29 7.68 27.24 -13.04
CA ALA A 29 7.46 27.60 -14.45
C ALA A 29 6.19 28.43 -14.65
N ALA A 30 5.17 28.21 -13.82
CA ALA A 30 3.96 29.02 -13.79
C ALA A 30 4.11 30.36 -13.03
N GLY A 31 5.31 30.68 -12.52
CA GLY A 31 5.59 31.90 -11.77
C GLY A 31 5.10 31.88 -10.32
N ILE A 32 4.94 30.70 -9.74
CA ILE A 32 4.39 30.49 -8.40
C ILE A 32 5.47 29.86 -7.52
N SER A 33 5.62 30.36 -6.29
CA SER A 33 6.50 29.71 -5.32
C SER A 33 5.97 28.33 -4.92
N GLU A 34 6.86 27.40 -4.63
CA GLU A 34 6.49 26.07 -4.15
C GLU A 34 5.63 26.14 -2.86
N GLN A 35 5.95 27.09 -1.96
CA GLN A 35 5.14 27.32 -0.75
C GLN A 35 3.70 27.71 -1.08
N THR A 36 3.50 28.61 -2.04
CA THR A 36 2.16 29.03 -2.47
C THR A 36 1.41 27.88 -3.11
N PHE A 37 2.06 27.09 -3.98
CA PHE A 37 1.47 25.90 -4.57
C PHE A 37 1.02 24.90 -3.51
N ASN A 38 1.93 24.52 -2.59
CA ASN A 38 1.65 23.59 -1.51
C ASN A 38 0.50 24.09 -0.61
N HIS A 39 0.49 25.40 -0.31
CA HIS A 39 -0.60 26.02 0.45
C HIS A 39 -1.95 25.89 -0.27
N TRP A 40 -1.99 26.16 -1.58
CA TRP A 40 -3.23 26.08 -2.36
C TRP A 40 -3.75 24.66 -2.48
N VAL A 41 -2.88 23.68 -2.74
CA VAL A 41 -3.23 22.24 -2.78
C VAL A 41 -3.77 21.79 -1.42
N ALA A 42 -3.05 22.10 -0.34
CA ALA A 42 -3.47 21.74 1.01
C ALA A 42 -4.83 22.33 1.38
N LYS A 43 -5.09 23.60 1.02
CA LYS A 43 -6.38 24.23 1.24
C LYS A 43 -7.47 23.68 0.34
N GLY A 44 -7.18 23.43 -0.94
CA GLY A 44 -8.12 22.92 -1.94
C GLY A 44 -8.66 21.52 -1.61
N LYS A 45 -7.90 20.71 -0.88
CA LYS A 45 -8.31 19.38 -0.39
C LYS A 45 -9.39 19.44 0.72
N THR A 46 -9.52 20.57 1.41
CA THR A 46 -10.45 20.68 2.55
C THR A 46 -11.91 20.82 2.12
N THR A 47 -12.84 20.32 2.94
CA THR A 47 -14.29 20.36 2.62
C THR A 47 -14.83 21.79 2.50
N ARG A 48 -14.26 22.75 3.24
CA ARG A 48 -14.67 24.17 3.26
C ARG A 48 -13.76 25.06 2.38
N ALA A 49 -13.06 24.47 1.42
CA ALA A 49 -12.18 25.22 0.52
C ALA A 49 -12.99 26.24 -0.32
N PRO A 50 -12.45 27.45 -0.55
CA PRO A 50 -12.95 28.35 -1.57
C PRO A 50 -13.04 27.66 -2.94
N LYS A 51 -14.08 27.98 -3.72
CA LYS A 51 -14.37 27.33 -5.01
C LYS A 51 -13.16 27.34 -5.97
N ALA A 52 -12.42 28.45 -6.02
CA ALA A 52 -11.23 28.59 -6.87
C ALA A 52 -10.10 27.61 -6.46
N LEU A 53 -9.84 27.46 -5.16
CA LEU A 53 -8.82 26.52 -4.67
C LEU A 53 -9.23 25.07 -4.87
N LYS A 54 -10.52 24.76 -4.72
CA LYS A 54 -11.05 23.42 -4.98
C LYS A 54 -10.93 23.05 -6.46
N ALA A 55 -11.29 23.98 -7.36
CA ALA A 55 -11.16 23.79 -8.79
C ALA A 55 -9.68 23.63 -9.20
N PHE A 56 -8.79 24.47 -8.65
CA PHE A 56 -7.35 24.35 -8.88
C PHE A 56 -6.82 22.98 -8.43
N TYR A 57 -7.17 22.54 -7.22
CA TYR A 57 -6.76 21.23 -6.70
C TYR A 57 -7.23 20.08 -7.60
N GLN A 58 -8.50 20.09 -8.02
CA GLN A 58 -9.05 19.06 -8.89
C GLN A 58 -8.35 19.03 -10.26
N ALA A 59 -8.07 20.21 -10.84
CA ALA A 59 -7.37 20.31 -12.11
C ALA A 59 -5.92 19.82 -12.04
N VAL A 60 -5.23 20.09 -10.93
CA VAL A 60 -3.87 19.61 -10.67
C VAL A 60 -3.85 18.09 -10.49
N GLU A 61 -4.74 17.54 -9.67
CA GLU A 61 -4.87 16.09 -9.46
C GLU A 61 -5.19 15.36 -10.78
N GLN A 62 -6.14 15.89 -11.56
CA GLN A 62 -6.50 15.32 -12.85
C GLN A 62 -5.33 15.35 -13.84
N ALA A 63 -4.60 16.47 -13.91
CA ALA A 63 -3.42 16.59 -14.78
C ALA A 63 -2.31 15.61 -14.38
N HIS A 64 -2.07 15.43 -13.08
CA HIS A 64 -1.11 14.48 -12.57
C HIS A 64 -1.51 13.02 -12.88
N ALA A 65 -2.79 12.68 -12.70
CA ALA A 65 -3.33 11.37 -13.07
C ALA A 65 -3.19 11.09 -14.57
N GLN A 66 -3.45 12.08 -15.42
CA GLN A 66 -3.26 11.96 -16.87
C GLN A 66 -1.79 11.75 -17.25
N ALA A 67 -0.87 12.48 -16.61
CA ALA A 67 0.57 12.31 -16.83
C ALA A 67 1.02 10.90 -16.45
N ARG A 68 0.52 10.38 -15.31
CA ARG A 68 0.79 9.01 -14.87
C ARG A 68 0.25 7.98 -15.85
N LEU A 69 -1.00 8.12 -16.27
CA LEU A 69 -1.63 7.23 -17.25
C LEU A 69 -0.82 7.19 -18.56
N ARG A 70 -0.39 8.35 -19.06
CA ARG A 70 0.46 8.42 -20.24
C ARG A 70 1.79 7.68 -20.05
N ALA A 71 2.44 7.85 -18.91
CA ALA A 71 3.68 7.14 -18.60
C ALA A 71 3.45 5.62 -18.54
N GLU A 72 2.34 5.17 -17.98
CA GLU A 72 1.99 3.76 -17.93
C GLU A 72 1.70 3.17 -19.32
N ILE A 73 0.97 3.88 -20.17
CA ILE A 73 0.75 3.49 -21.58
C ILE A 73 2.08 3.38 -22.32
N ALA A 74 2.98 4.36 -22.14
CA ALA A 74 4.29 4.34 -22.78
C ALA A 74 5.13 3.14 -22.30
N ALA A 75 5.15 2.86 -21.00
CA ALA A 75 5.85 1.71 -20.44
C ALA A 75 5.26 0.36 -20.90
N PHE A 76 3.92 0.27 -20.98
CA PHE A 76 3.23 -0.90 -21.53
C PHE A 76 3.60 -1.14 -22.99
N ASN A 77 3.65 -0.08 -23.81
CA ASN A 77 3.99 -0.19 -25.23
C ASN A 77 5.47 -0.53 -25.47
N ASP A 78 6.40 0.04 -24.69
CA ASP A 78 7.84 -0.20 -24.83
C ASP A 78 8.24 -1.61 -24.38
N LYS A 79 7.80 -2.01 -23.18
CA LYS A 79 8.17 -3.30 -22.57
C LYS A 79 6.96 -3.97 -21.90
N PRO A 80 6.03 -4.55 -22.68
CA PRO A 80 4.79 -5.11 -22.14
C PRO A 80 5.01 -6.19 -21.08
N LEU A 81 6.01 -7.07 -21.26
CA LEU A 81 6.31 -8.15 -20.31
C LEU A 81 6.85 -7.64 -18.98
N GLU A 82 7.71 -6.61 -18.99
CA GLU A 82 8.23 -6.00 -17.75
C GLU A 82 7.17 -5.16 -17.06
N TRP A 83 6.34 -4.46 -17.83
CA TRP A 83 5.16 -3.76 -17.32
C TRP A 83 4.17 -4.73 -16.68
N LEU A 84 3.90 -5.90 -17.27
CA LEU A 84 3.01 -6.89 -16.65
C LEU A 84 3.58 -7.46 -15.33
N LYS A 85 4.90 -7.66 -15.26
CA LYS A 85 5.57 -8.18 -14.05
C LYS A 85 5.66 -7.16 -12.91
N SER A 86 5.67 -5.87 -13.21
CA SER A 86 6.01 -4.78 -12.28
C SER A 86 5.05 -3.59 -12.28
N GLY A 87 3.96 -3.68 -13.04
CA GLY A 87 3.01 -2.60 -13.29
C GLY A 87 2.09 -2.31 -12.10
N PRO A 88 1.20 -1.31 -12.26
CA PRO A 88 0.36 -0.76 -11.19
C PRO A 88 -0.55 -1.80 -10.52
N CYS A 89 -0.83 -2.91 -11.22
CA CYS A 89 -1.63 -4.00 -10.69
C CYS A 89 -0.92 -4.89 -9.65
N LYS A 90 0.37 -4.65 -9.40
CA LYS A 90 1.16 -5.45 -8.47
C LYS A 90 0.93 -5.02 -7.04
N GLY A 91 -0.13 -5.55 -6.42
CA GLY A 91 -0.43 -5.41 -4.99
C GLY A 91 -1.85 -4.92 -4.66
N GLU A 92 -2.46 -4.12 -5.53
CA GLU A 92 -3.79 -3.53 -5.28
C GLU A 92 -4.95 -4.24 -5.99
N VAL A 93 -4.73 -4.81 -7.18
CA VAL A 93 -5.72 -5.70 -7.82
C VAL A 93 -5.29 -7.16 -7.68
N GLU A 94 -6.29 -8.02 -7.44
CA GLU A 94 -6.16 -9.46 -7.22
C GLU A 94 -5.28 -10.19 -8.26
N TRP A 95 -5.14 -9.63 -9.47
CA TRP A 95 -4.35 -10.19 -10.57
C TRP A 95 -2.83 -10.17 -10.38
N GLY A 96 -2.30 -9.34 -9.45
CA GLY A 96 -0.85 -9.12 -9.29
C GLY A 96 -0.33 -9.37 -7.87
N LYS A 97 -1.15 -9.84 -6.94
CA LYS A 97 -0.65 -10.33 -5.66
C LYS A 97 0.18 -11.59 -5.93
N ARG A 98 1.50 -11.43 -6.10
CA ARG A 98 2.39 -12.42 -5.48
C ARG A 98 1.95 -12.42 -4.04
N ALA A 99 1.39 -13.53 -3.57
CA ALA A 99 1.17 -13.72 -2.16
C ALA A 99 2.50 -13.39 -1.49
N SER A 100 2.63 -12.20 -0.91
CA SER A 100 3.61 -11.93 0.13
C SER A 100 3.11 -12.67 1.37
N GLY A 101 2.83 -13.96 1.19
CA GLY A 101 2.60 -14.87 2.27
C GLY A 101 3.97 -15.00 2.92
N LYS A 102 4.19 -14.24 3.99
CA LYS A 102 4.45 -14.98 5.22
C LYS A 102 3.33 -16.00 5.25
N LYS A 103 3.62 -17.26 4.88
CA LYS A 103 2.65 -18.35 5.06
C LYS A 103 2.12 -18.11 6.48
N PRO A 104 0.81 -17.88 6.68
CA PRO A 104 0.31 -17.87 8.04
C PRO A 104 0.83 -19.17 8.61
N VAL A 105 1.69 -19.08 9.63
CA VAL A 105 1.99 -20.23 10.45
C VAL A 105 0.65 -20.47 11.12
N ILE A 106 -0.19 -21.27 10.47
CA ILE A 106 -1.38 -21.83 11.06
C ILE A 106 -0.76 -22.78 12.07
N ASP A 107 -0.54 -22.27 13.28
CA ASP A 107 -0.16 -23.09 14.41
C ASP A 107 -1.31 -24.10 14.56
N PRO A 108 -1.12 -25.39 14.24
CA PRO A 108 -2.22 -26.36 14.25
C PRO A 108 -2.81 -26.53 15.65
N LEU A 109 -2.10 -26.03 16.65
CA LEU A 109 -2.47 -25.99 18.04
C LEU A 109 -2.57 -24.51 18.43
N PRO A 110 -3.79 -23.96 18.64
CA PRO A 110 -3.90 -22.63 19.25
C PRO A 110 -3.13 -22.66 20.56
N GLN A 111 -2.42 -21.59 20.89
CA GLN A 111 -1.50 -21.42 22.04
C GLN A 111 -2.04 -21.96 23.37
N LEU A 112 -2.13 -23.28 23.48
CA LEU A 112 -2.23 -24.01 24.71
C LEU A 112 -0.84 -23.85 25.30
N HIS A 113 -0.73 -23.03 26.35
CA HIS A 113 0.44 -23.04 27.21
C HIS A 113 0.84 -24.50 27.39
N THR A 114 1.96 -24.91 26.81
CA THR A 114 2.32 -26.31 26.60
C THR A 114 2.22 -27.11 27.90
N GLN A 115 2.47 -26.41 29.01
CA GLN A 115 2.30 -26.88 30.38
C GLN A 115 0.86 -27.29 30.74
N LYS A 116 -0.17 -26.50 30.41
CA LYS A 116 -1.59 -26.85 30.67
C LYS A 116 -2.04 -28.05 29.85
N PHE A 117 -1.61 -28.12 28.59
CA PHE A 117 -1.90 -29.27 27.72
C PHE A 117 -1.27 -30.55 28.27
N LEU A 118 0.02 -30.52 28.60
CA LEU A 118 0.74 -31.66 29.18
C LEU A 118 0.13 -32.10 30.52
N GLN A 119 -0.29 -31.16 31.36
CA GLN A 119 -0.98 -31.49 32.62
C GLN A 119 -2.32 -32.20 32.37
N LEU A 120 -3.11 -31.71 31.42
CA LEU A 120 -4.40 -32.32 31.07
C LEU A 120 -4.20 -33.72 30.50
N LEU A 121 -3.25 -33.88 29.57
CA LEU A 121 -2.90 -35.15 28.96
C LEU A 121 -2.46 -36.18 30.02
N LEU A 122 -1.53 -35.81 30.90
CA LEU A 122 -1.08 -36.70 31.97
C LEU A 122 -2.20 -37.06 32.94
N LYS A 123 -3.13 -36.14 33.22
CA LYS A 123 -4.30 -36.41 34.07
C LYS A 123 -5.23 -37.46 33.44
N VAL A 124 -5.58 -37.32 32.16
CA VAL A 124 -6.45 -38.29 31.47
C VAL A 124 -5.78 -39.66 31.37
N LEU A 125 -4.47 -39.69 31.11
CA LEU A 125 -3.71 -40.94 31.01
C LEU A 125 -3.55 -41.68 32.35
N GLN A 126 -3.96 -41.11 33.49
CA GLN A 126 -3.95 -41.83 34.79
C GLN A 126 -4.76 -43.12 34.75
N ALA A 127 -5.88 -43.11 34.02
CA ALA A 127 -6.75 -44.28 33.89
C ALA A 127 -6.18 -45.38 32.97
N TYR A 128 -5.10 -45.10 32.23
CA TYR A 128 -4.54 -45.98 31.21
C TYR A 128 -3.02 -46.15 31.39
N PRO A 129 -2.57 -47.01 32.31
CA PRO A 129 -1.14 -47.17 32.63
C PRO A 129 -0.32 -47.70 31.45
N GLU A 130 -0.92 -48.53 30.58
CA GLU A 130 -0.25 -49.05 29.39
C GLU A 130 0.05 -47.95 28.37
N ALA A 131 -0.89 -47.03 28.16
CA ALA A 131 -0.71 -45.89 27.26
C ALA A 131 0.38 -44.92 27.76
N ARG A 132 0.55 -44.78 29.08
CA ARG A 132 1.65 -44.01 29.68
C ARG A 132 3.01 -44.63 29.41
N LYS A 133 3.11 -45.96 29.53
CA LYS A 133 4.36 -46.69 29.28
C LYS A 133 4.78 -46.56 27.81
N ALA A 134 3.85 -46.78 26.89
CA ALA A 134 4.10 -46.60 25.46
C ALA A 134 4.56 -45.18 25.10
N LEU A 135 3.96 -44.16 25.73
CA LEU A 135 4.38 -42.77 25.52
C LEU A 135 5.81 -42.51 26.06
N ALA A 136 6.15 -43.06 27.23
CA ALA A 136 7.49 -42.93 27.79
C ALA A 136 8.55 -43.58 26.88
N ASP A 137 8.27 -44.80 26.40
CA ASP A 137 9.17 -45.54 25.51
C ASP A 137 9.39 -44.77 24.19
N ALA A 138 8.33 -44.19 23.63
CA ALA A 138 8.42 -43.35 22.42
C ALA A 138 9.24 -42.07 22.65
N MET A 139 9.06 -41.39 23.79
CA MET A 139 9.86 -40.19 24.10
C MET A 139 11.34 -40.51 24.29
N HIS A 140 11.68 -41.67 24.88
CA HIS A 140 13.07 -42.11 25.00
C HIS A 140 13.72 -42.36 23.64
N GLN A 141 12.97 -42.89 22.67
CA GLN A 141 13.46 -43.10 21.30
C GLN A 141 13.66 -41.80 20.50
N THR A 142 13.04 -40.69 20.92
CA THR A 142 13.13 -39.40 20.21
C THR A 142 14.27 -38.50 20.75
N LYS A 143 14.90 -38.89 21.86
CA LYS A 143 16.01 -38.16 22.51
C LYS A 143 17.40 -38.69 22.13
N ALA A 144 17.47 -39.73 21.30
CA ALA A 144 18.68 -40.27 20.68
C ALA A 144 18.81 -39.73 19.26
#